data_AF-A0A329ZRC4-F1
#
_entry.id   AF-A0A329ZRC4-F1
#
_cell.length_a   1.000
_cell.length_b   1.000
_cell.length_c   1.000
_cell.angle_alpha   90.00
_cell.angle_beta   90.00
_cell.angle_gamma   90.00
#
_symmetry.space_group_name_H-M   'P 1'
#
loop_
_entity.id
_entity.type
_entity.pdbx_description
1 polymer ?
#
loop_
_entity_poly.entity_id
_entity_poly.type
_entity_poly.pdbx_seq_one_letter_code
_entity_poly.pdbx_strand_id
1 'polypeptide(L)'
;MNKIIFCFLMMGSFCFGCLCIPQIKMAYEKVENHIKNYVGGQSENIEQKLIPEIEKSIQDLQQQNLILRQSVMIESQNILKQKEILFEMHKKNQMLY
;
A
#
# COMPACT_ATOMS: atom_id res chain seq x y z
N MET A 1 62.89 -17.80 32.67
CA MET A 1 62.73 -16.72 31.66
C MET A 1 61.65 -17.04 30.61
N ASN A 2 61.66 -18.19 29.94
CA ASN A 2 60.72 -18.48 28.83
C ASN A 2 59.22 -18.41 29.18
N LYS A 3 58.83 -18.77 30.42
CA LYS A 3 57.42 -18.70 30.86
C LYS A 3 56.88 -17.26 31.03
N ILE A 4 57.76 -16.31 31.38
CA ILE A 4 57.38 -14.90 31.61
C ILE A 4 57.17 -14.18 30.27
N ILE A 5 58.04 -14.47 29.29
CA ILE A 5 57.95 -13.94 27.92
C ILE A 5 56.66 -14.43 27.24
N PHE A 6 56.29 -15.69 27.46
CA PHE A 6 55.06 -16.27 26.91
C PHE A 6 53.78 -15.63 27.49
N CYS A 7 53.75 -15.33 28.80
CA CYS A 7 52.63 -14.60 29.41
C CYS A 7 52.51 -13.16 28.89
N PHE A 8 53.62 -12.48 28.62
CA PHE A 8 53.61 -11.10 28.11
C PHE A 8 53.10 -11.02 26.66
N LEU A 9 53.45 -12.01 25.82
CA LEU A 9 52.94 -12.13 24.45
C LEU A 9 51.42 -12.41 24.42
N MET A 10 50.91 -13.22 25.34
CA MET A 10 49.47 -13.53 25.44
C MET A 10 48.63 -12.35 25.96
N MET A 11 49.17 -11.52 26.87
CA MET A 11 48.48 -10.29 27.33
C MET A 11 48.36 -9.24 26.21
N GLY A 12 49.37 -9.15 25.33
CA GLY A 12 49.32 -8.25 24.18
C GLY A 12 48.17 -8.56 23.22
N SER A 13 47.87 -9.84 22.99
CA SER A 13 46.79 -10.28 22.09
C SER A 13 45.38 -9.98 22.62
N PHE A 14 45.19 -10.04 23.94
CA PHE A 14 43.89 -9.77 24.58
C PHE A 14 43.52 -8.27 24.58
N CYS A 15 44.50 -7.36 24.69
CA CYS A 15 44.23 -5.92 24.70
C CYS A 15 43.65 -5.38 23.39
N PHE A 16 44.08 -5.92 22.24
CA PHE A 16 43.57 -5.45 20.94
C PHE A 16 42.12 -5.89 20.66
N GLY A 17 41.72 -7.08 21.12
CA GLY A 17 40.34 -7.55 21.02
C GLY A 17 39.36 -6.70 21.84
N CYS A 18 39.74 -6.30 23.06
CA CYS A 18 38.90 -5.43 23.90
C CYS A 18 38.73 -4.01 23.34
N LEU A 19 39.68 -3.50 22.54
CA LEU A 19 39.62 -2.15 21.98
C LEU A 19 38.66 -2.04 20.78
N CYS A 20 38.53 -3.10 19.97
CA CYS A 20 37.66 -3.10 18.79
C CYS A 20 36.23 -3.58 19.07
N ILE A 21 36.00 -4.39 20.12
CA ILE A 21 34.65 -4.87 20.51
C ILE A 21 33.62 -3.73 20.65
N PRO A 22 33.91 -2.60 21.34
CA PRO A 22 32.94 -1.51 21.46
C PRO A 22 32.58 -0.89 20.12
N GLN A 23 33.56 -0.74 19.23
CA GLN A 23 33.36 -0.15 17.89
C GLN A 23 32.54 -1.06 16.99
N ILE A 24 32.81 -2.37 17.02
CA ILE A 24 32.04 -3.37 16.30
C ILE A 24 30.61 -3.42 16.83
N LYS A 25 30.42 -3.39 18.16
CA LYS A 25 29.09 -3.38 18.78
C LYS A 25 28.29 -2.14 18.37
N MET A 26 28.89 -0.95 18.43
CA MET A 26 28.23 0.29 17.98
C MET A 26 27.88 0.26 16.49
N ALA A 27 28.76 -0.28 15.65
CA ALA A 27 28.47 -0.42 14.22
C ALA A 27 27.29 -1.37 13.98
N TYR A 28 27.24 -2.49 14.71
CA TYR A 28 26.13 -3.43 14.64
C TYR A 28 24.81 -2.81 15.11
N GLU A 29 24.80 -2.16 16.27
CA GLU A 29 23.61 -1.45 16.80
C GLU A 29 23.13 -0.37 15.83
N LYS A 30 24.05 0.35 15.16
CA LYS A 30 23.68 1.36 14.17
C LYS A 30 23.01 0.75 12.94
N VAL A 31 23.54 -0.36 12.44
CA VAL A 31 22.96 -1.10 11.30
C VAL A 31 21.60 -1.68 11.70
N GLU A 32 21.51 -2.31 12.87
CA GLU A 32 20.27 -2.88 13.39
C GLU A 32 19.19 -1.81 13.54
N ASN A 33 19.51 -0.66 14.15
CA ASN A 33 18.58 0.45 14.27
C ASN A 33 18.18 1.03 12.92
N HIS A 34 19.10 1.13 11.96
CA HIS A 34 18.79 1.60 10.61
C HIS A 34 17.81 0.66 9.91
N ILE A 35 18.06 -0.65 9.95
CA ILE A 35 17.17 -1.67 9.36
C ILE A 35 15.81 -1.63 10.06
N LYS A 36 15.79 -1.60 11.40
CA LYS A 36 14.55 -1.57 12.17
C LYS A 36 13.72 -0.34 11.85
N ASN A 37 14.33 0.84 11.78
CA ASN A 37 13.63 2.08 11.45
C ASN A 37 13.16 2.12 10.00
N TYR A 38 13.97 1.61 9.06
CA TYR A 38 13.59 1.56 7.65
C TYR A 38 12.42 0.60 7.43
N VAL A 39 12.53 -0.64 7.93
CA VAL A 39 11.48 -1.66 7.80
C VAL A 39 10.23 -1.25 8.57
N GLY A 40 10.40 -0.71 9.78
CA GLY A 40 9.30 -0.20 10.60
C GLY A 40 8.57 0.95 9.89
N GLY A 41 9.30 1.94 9.38
CA GLY A 41 8.70 3.07 8.67
C GLY A 41 8.03 2.67 7.34
N GLN A 42 8.59 1.69 6.61
CA GLN A 42 7.93 1.16 5.41
C GLN A 42 6.66 0.38 5.77
N SER A 43 6.69 -0.44 6.83
CA SER A 43 5.52 -1.19 7.29
C SER A 43 4.42 -0.23 7.75
N GLU A 44 4.77 0.80 8.51
CA GLU A 44 3.84 1.84 8.95
C GLU A 44 3.23 2.61 7.76
N ASN A 45 4.04 2.95 6.75
CA ASN A 45 3.53 3.59 5.54
C ASN A 45 2.58 2.68 4.74
N ILE A 46 2.83 1.36 4.72
CA ILE A 46 1.92 0.40 4.11
C ILE A 46 0.60 0.34 4.90
N GLU A 47 0.68 0.16 6.20
CA GLU A 47 -0.49 -0.05 7.07
C GLU A 47 -1.35 1.20 7.22
N GLN A 48 -0.74 2.38 7.39
CA GLN A 48 -1.47 3.60 7.71
C GLN A 48 -1.85 4.44 6.49
N LYS A 49 -1.21 4.23 5.35
CA LYS A 49 -1.48 5.01 4.12
C LYS A 49 -1.98 4.14 2.99
N LEU A 50 -1.14 3.21 2.51
CA LEU A 50 -1.44 2.48 1.28
C LEU A 50 -2.69 1.59 1.41
N ILE A 51 -2.81 0.83 2.51
CA ILE A 51 -4.00 -0.01 2.73
C ILE A 51 -5.27 0.85 2.81
N PRO A 52 -5.36 1.89 3.65
CA PRO A 52 -6.54 2.77 3.70
C PRO A 52 -6.88 3.45 2.37
N GLU A 53 -5.87 3.91 1.61
CA GLU A 53 -6.09 4.52 0.30
C GLU A 53 -6.67 3.53 -0.72
N ILE A 54 -6.21 2.28 -0.70
CA ILE A 54 -6.76 1.21 -1.54
C ILE A 54 -8.19 0.89 -1.13
N GLU A 55 -8.47 0.75 0.17
CA GLU A 55 -9.83 0.50 0.66
C GLU A 55 -10.79 1.61 0.28
N LYS A 56 -10.37 2.86 0.41
CA LYS A 56 -11.16 4.02 -0.04
C LYS A 56 -11.40 3.98 -1.54
N SER A 57 -10.38 3.66 -2.34
CA SER A 57 -10.52 3.54 -3.79
C SER A 57 -11.51 2.44 -4.19
N ILE A 58 -11.52 1.31 -3.47
CA ILE A 58 -12.49 0.23 -3.67
C ILE A 58 -13.91 0.72 -3.37
N GLN A 59 -14.11 1.43 -2.25
CA GLN A 59 -15.42 1.99 -1.89
C GLN A 59 -15.92 3.00 -2.94
N ASP A 60 -15.05 3.90 -3.38
CA ASP A 60 -15.38 4.90 -4.40
C ASP A 60 -15.78 4.21 -5.73
N LEU A 61 -15.05 3.18 -6.16
CA LEU A 61 -15.38 2.39 -7.35
C LEU A 61 -16.70 1.63 -7.22
N GLN A 62 -17.02 1.12 -6.03
CA GLN A 62 -18.31 0.47 -5.78
C GLN A 62 -19.46 1.48 -5.87
N GLN A 63 -19.29 2.67 -5.31
CA GLN A 63 -20.29 3.73 -5.38
C GLN A 63 -20.50 4.22 -6.82
N GLN A 64 -19.41 4.43 -7.58
CA GLN A 64 -19.50 4.79 -9.00
C GLN A 64 -20.24 3.73 -9.82
N ASN A 65 -19.99 2.44 -9.56
CA ASN A 65 -20.72 1.35 -10.22
C ASN A 65 -22.22 1.36 -9.91
N LEU A 66 -22.62 1.66 -8.67
CA LEU A 66 -24.03 1.79 -8.30
C LEU A 66 -24.71 2.94 -9.05
N ILE A 67 -24.06 4.10 -9.10
CA ILE A 67 -24.55 5.27 -9.84
C ILE A 67 -24.68 4.94 -11.33
N LEU A 68 -23.68 4.28 -11.92
CA LEU A 68 -23.70 3.91 -13.32
C LEU A 68 -24.88 2.96 -13.64
N ARG A 69 -25.12 1.95 -12.78
CA ARG A 69 -26.28 1.06 -12.93
C ARG A 69 -27.61 1.81 -12.88
N GLN A 70 -27.75 2.76 -11.96
CA GLN A 70 -28.95 3.61 -11.88
C GLN A 70 -29.11 4.47 -13.14
N SER A 71 -28.02 5.07 -13.62
CA SER A 71 -28.01 5.87 -14.85
C SER A 71 -28.49 5.06 -16.06
N VAL A 72 -27.96 3.84 -16.24
CA VAL A 72 -28.35 2.94 -17.33
C VAL A 72 -29.84 2.57 -17.23
N MET A 73 -30.34 2.32 -16.01
CA MET A 73 -31.76 2.00 -15.82
C MET A 73 -32.66 3.19 -16.20
N ILE A 74 -32.31 4.41 -15.78
CA ILE A 74 -33.04 5.63 -16.12
C ILE A 74 -33.03 5.86 -17.63
N GLU A 75 -31.88 5.72 -18.27
CA GLU A 75 -31.73 5.88 -19.71
C GLU A 75 -32.58 4.86 -20.48
N SER A 76 -32.54 3.58 -20.07
CA SER A 76 -33.38 2.54 -20.65
C SER A 76 -34.87 2.85 -20.55
N GLN A 77 -35.33 3.32 -19.38
CA GLN A 77 -36.73 3.73 -19.19
C GLN A 77 -37.12 4.91 -20.07
N ASN A 78 -36.24 5.90 -20.22
CA ASN A 78 -36.48 7.05 -21.09
C ASN A 78 -36.59 6.64 -22.57
N ILE A 79 -35.71 5.74 -23.02
CA ILE A 79 -35.78 5.19 -24.39
C ILE A 79 -37.10 4.45 -24.62
N LEU A 80 -37.55 3.65 -23.65
CA LEU A 80 -38.84 2.96 -23.75
C LEU A 80 -40.01 3.93 -23.86
N LYS A 81 -40.05 4.97 -23.00
CA LYS A 81 -41.08 6.02 -23.07
C LYS A 81 -41.07 6.75 -24.41
N GLN A 82 -39.89 7.09 -24.93
CA GLN A 82 -39.77 7.74 -26.24
C GLN A 82 -40.31 6.85 -27.37
N LYS A 83 -40.02 5.55 -27.34
CA LYS A 83 -40.56 4.58 -28.30
C LYS A 83 -42.09 4.48 -28.23
N GLU A 84 -42.64 4.47 -27.01
CA GLU A 84 -44.09 4.43 -26.81
C GLU A 84 -44.78 5.69 -27.36
N ILE A 85 -44.21 6.87 -27.08
CA ILE A 85 -44.70 8.14 -27.63
C ILE A 85 -44.66 8.11 -29.16
N LEU A 86 -43.54 7.67 -29.76
CA LEU A 86 -43.41 7.55 -31.21
C LEU A 86 -44.45 6.59 -31.81
N PHE A 87 -44.69 5.47 -31.15
CA PHE A 87 -45.69 4.50 -31.56
C PHE A 87 -47.10 5.10 -31.56
N GLU A 88 -47.50 5.75 -30.46
CA GLU A 88 -48.83 6.39 -30.36
C GLU A 88 -48.99 7.55 -31.36
N MET A 89 -47.94 8.34 -31.59
CA MET A 89 -47.93 9.36 -32.64
C MET A 89 -48.13 8.76 -34.03
N HIS A 90 -47.42 7.68 -34.35
CA HIS A 90 -47.53 7.02 -35.65
C HIS A 90 -48.93 6.43 -35.86
N LYS A 91 -49.45 5.72 -34.86
CA LYS A 91 -50.79 5.16 -34.85
C LYS A 91 -51.86 6.24 -35.07
N LYS A 92 -51.74 7.37 -34.36
CA LYS A 92 -52.66 8.50 -34.54
C LYS A 92 -52.58 9.08 -35.95
N ASN A 93 -51.39 9.21 -36.51
CA ASN A 93 -51.21 9.72 -37.86
C ASN A 93 -51.83 8.79 -38.92
N GLN A 94 -51.71 7.47 -38.74
CA GLN A 94 -52.37 6.47 -39.60
C GLN A 94 -53.90 6.46 -39.47
N MET A 95 -54.48 7.01 -38.40
CA MET A 95 -55.94 7.12 -38.23
C MET A 95 -56.50 8.44 -38.77
N LEU A 96 -55.63 9.42 -39.07
CA LEU A 96 -56.01 10.74 -39.59
C LEU A 96 -55.92 10.83 -41.13
N TYR A 97 -55.31 9.84 -41.78
CA TYR A 97 -55.21 9.66 -43.23
C TYR A 97 -55.83 8.33 -43.63
#